data_AF-A0A657IV16-F1
#
_entry.id   AF-A0A657IV16-F1
#
_cell.length_a   1.000
_cell.length_b   1.000
_cell.length_c   1.000
_cell.angle_alpha   90.00
_cell.angle_beta   90.00
_cell.angle_gamma   90.00
#
_symmetry.space_group_name_H-M   'P 1'
#
loop_
_entity.id
_entity.type
_entity.pdbx_description
1 polymer ?
#
loop_
_entity_poly.entity_id
_entity_poly.type
_entity_poly.pdbx_seq_one_letter_code
_entity_poly.pdbx_strand_id
1 'polypeptide(L)'
;MTAYVAGITGHPGYVETFDDELRTPGIRVPITADRRLWDRAVELGRKVLWCHTYALAGDWEGLGSVTSPVSGLKLPRYEKSMGSTLPSAVDYDEAAYLLRLGAGVWSHVAPQVRGYMVGGTNVIDAWADKRSIRPDGKKTSPLDHIVPEEWETGWSMEFTELLCALTRLVSLEAEQEDLLAAVLEGPLLSRDNLSGGGVAWPPPNRSVKPSGA
;
A
#
# COMPACT_ATOMS: atom_id res chain seq x y z
N MET A 1 -11.29 14.00 2.87
CA MET A 1 -10.60 13.53 4.10
C MET A 1 -9.81 12.25 3.88
N THR A 2 -10.41 11.16 3.38
CA THR A 2 -9.70 9.88 3.18
C THR A 2 -8.40 10.00 2.38
N ALA A 3 -8.41 10.74 1.27
CA ALA A 3 -7.21 11.00 0.48
C ALA A 3 -6.14 11.72 1.32
N TYR A 4 -6.48 12.79 2.04
CA TYR A 4 -5.54 13.48 2.93
C TYR A 4 -4.85 12.52 3.91
N VAL A 5 -5.63 11.65 4.58
CA VAL A 5 -5.08 10.64 5.49
C VAL A 5 -4.13 9.69 4.75
N ALA A 6 -4.52 9.18 3.59
CA ALA A 6 -3.68 8.29 2.79
C ALA A 6 -2.37 8.97 2.34
N GLY A 7 -2.44 10.24 1.95
CA GLY A 7 -1.26 11.02 1.53
C GLY A 7 -0.27 11.24 2.67
N ILE A 8 -0.76 11.48 3.89
CA ILE A 8 0.07 11.74 5.07
C ILE A 8 0.59 10.45 5.73
N THR A 9 -0.18 9.37 5.72
CA THR A 9 0.13 8.17 6.53
C THR A 9 0.55 6.95 5.72
N GLY A 10 0.37 6.98 4.39
CA GLY A 10 0.56 5.82 3.52
C GLY A 10 2.00 5.56 3.05
N HIS A 11 3.02 5.95 3.82
CA HIS A 11 4.43 5.84 3.45
C HIS A 11 5.32 5.55 4.68
N PRO A 12 6.50 4.92 4.51
CA PRO A 12 7.38 4.54 5.63
C PRO A 12 7.86 5.73 6.47
N GLY A 13 8.10 6.89 5.85
CA GLY A 13 8.52 8.09 6.57
C GLY A 13 7.56 8.52 7.70
N TYR A 14 6.25 8.23 7.59
CA TYR A 14 5.30 8.46 8.70
C TYR A 14 5.57 7.53 9.89
N VAL A 15 5.83 6.25 9.62
CA VAL A 15 6.13 5.26 10.66
C VAL A 15 7.46 5.58 11.34
N GLU A 16 8.47 5.96 10.56
CA GLU A 16 9.78 6.35 11.07
C GLU A 16 9.73 7.64 11.91
N THR A 17 8.94 8.63 11.48
CA THR A 17 8.77 9.90 12.20
C THR A 17 8.07 9.73 13.55
N PHE A 18 7.12 8.79 13.65
CA PHE A 18 6.27 8.59 14.83
C PHE A 18 6.46 7.22 15.51
N ASP A 19 7.64 6.61 15.40
CA ASP A 19 7.88 5.23 15.89
C ASP A 19 7.49 5.07 17.37
N ASP A 20 7.91 6.01 18.23
CA ASP A 20 7.62 5.96 19.66
C ASP A 20 6.12 6.14 19.95
N GLU A 21 5.45 7.09 19.29
CA GLU A 21 4.01 7.34 19.46
C GLU A 21 3.15 6.18 18.96
N LEU A 22 3.56 5.51 17.87
CA LEU A 22 2.83 4.39 17.27
C LEU A 22 2.88 3.12 18.12
N ARG A 23 3.80 3.03 19.09
CA ARG A 23 3.77 1.97 20.12
C ARG A 23 2.58 2.10 21.07
N THR A 24 2.02 3.32 21.18
CA THR A 24 0.77 3.55 21.90
C THR A 24 -0.41 3.42 20.93
N PRO A 25 -1.48 2.67 21.28
CA PRO A 25 -2.60 2.49 20.36
C PRO A 25 -3.22 3.80 19.86
N GLY A 26 -3.29 3.93 18.54
CA GLY A 26 -4.06 4.94 17.82
C GLY A 26 -3.20 5.85 16.94
N ILE A 27 -3.49 5.83 15.64
CA ILE A 27 -2.84 6.71 14.66
C ILE A 27 -3.27 8.17 14.91
N ARG A 28 -2.32 9.10 14.80
CA ARG A 28 -2.55 10.55 14.92
C ARG A 28 -2.12 11.23 13.63
N VAL A 29 -3.06 11.83 12.92
CA VAL A 29 -2.80 12.47 11.63
C VAL A 29 -2.62 13.98 11.87
N PRO A 30 -1.44 14.57 11.60
CA PRO A 30 -1.28 16.01 11.64
C PRO A 30 -2.20 16.64 10.59
N ILE A 31 -2.93 17.68 10.97
CA ILE A 31 -3.83 18.41 10.06
C ILE A 31 -3.24 19.80 9.84
N THR A 32 -2.75 20.06 8.64
CA THR A 32 -2.17 21.36 8.29
C THR A 32 -3.24 22.46 8.20
N ALA A 33 -2.89 23.67 8.63
CA ALA A 33 -3.65 24.89 8.37
C ALA A 33 -3.27 25.56 7.03
N ASP A 34 -2.20 25.10 6.37
CA ASP A 34 -1.81 25.57 5.04
C ASP A 34 -2.63 24.86 3.96
N ARG A 35 -3.43 25.63 3.22
CA ARG A 35 -4.29 25.14 2.14
C ARG A 35 -3.50 24.45 1.02
N ARG A 36 -2.29 24.91 0.70
CA ARG A 36 -1.46 24.35 -0.37
C ARG A 36 -0.92 22.97 0.01
N LEU A 37 -0.44 22.82 1.25
CA LEU A 37 0.00 21.53 1.77
C LEU A 37 -1.17 20.55 1.87
N TRP A 38 -2.36 21.04 2.24
CA TRP A 38 -3.57 20.22 2.21
C TRP A 38 -3.88 19.68 0.80
N ASP A 39 -3.86 20.55 -0.21
CA ASP A 39 -4.17 20.14 -1.58
C ASP A 39 -3.14 19.14 -2.12
N ARG A 40 -1.84 19.35 -1.85
CA ARG A 40 -0.77 18.39 -2.17
C ARG A 40 -0.99 17.04 -1.50
N ALA A 41 -1.35 17.02 -0.21
CA ALA A 41 -1.65 15.80 0.52
C ALA A 41 -2.87 15.06 -0.06
N VAL A 42 -3.91 15.78 -0.46
CA VAL A 42 -5.08 15.19 -1.11
C VAL A 42 -4.71 14.61 -2.48
N GLU A 43 -3.89 15.29 -3.27
CA GLU A 43 -3.44 14.81 -4.58
C GLU A 43 -2.65 13.50 -4.45
N LEU A 44 -1.63 13.46 -3.60
CA LEU A 44 -0.84 12.24 -3.35
C LEU A 44 -1.71 11.12 -2.78
N GLY A 45 -2.59 11.47 -1.85
CA GLY A 45 -3.55 10.55 -1.27
C GLY A 45 -4.50 9.91 -2.30
N ARG A 46 -4.92 10.64 -3.32
CA ARG A 46 -5.73 10.08 -4.41
C ARG A 46 -4.96 9.04 -5.21
N LYS A 47 -3.66 9.26 -5.45
CA LYS A 47 -2.78 8.30 -6.12
C LYS A 47 -2.57 7.04 -5.27
N VAL A 48 -2.37 7.19 -3.96
CA VAL A 48 -2.27 6.05 -3.01
C VAL A 48 -3.56 5.21 -3.00
N LEU A 49 -4.72 5.86 -2.86
CA LEU A 49 -6.01 5.16 -2.90
C LEU A 49 -6.26 4.46 -4.24
N TRP A 50 -5.85 5.10 -5.34
CA TRP A 50 -5.91 4.52 -6.68
C TRP A 50 -5.08 3.25 -6.80
N CYS A 51 -3.87 3.22 -6.24
CA CYS A 51 -3.06 2.00 -6.20
C CYS A 51 -3.72 0.90 -5.35
N HIS A 52 -4.15 1.21 -4.13
CA HIS A 52 -4.75 0.23 -3.22
C HIS A 52 -6.08 -0.37 -3.71
N THR A 53 -6.79 0.36 -4.57
CA THR A 53 -8.07 -0.09 -5.12
C THR A 53 -7.97 -0.53 -6.58
N TYR A 54 -6.75 -0.69 -7.11
CA TYR A 54 -6.52 -1.10 -8.50
C TYR A 54 -7.31 -0.24 -9.50
N ALA A 55 -7.23 1.08 -9.35
CA ALA A 55 -7.90 2.09 -10.16
C ALA A 55 -9.45 2.18 -10.01
N LEU A 56 -10.06 1.51 -9.03
CA LEU A 56 -11.50 1.61 -8.79
C LEU A 56 -11.92 2.90 -8.06
N ALA A 57 -11.03 3.47 -7.23
CA ALA A 57 -11.29 4.70 -6.49
C ALA A 57 -10.01 5.52 -6.29
N GLY A 58 -10.13 6.84 -6.17
CA GLY A 58 -8.96 7.73 -6.25
C GLY A 58 -8.65 8.06 -7.71
N ASP A 59 -7.48 8.62 -7.95
CA ASP A 59 -7.13 9.13 -9.28
C ASP A 59 -5.61 9.25 -9.46
N TRP A 60 -5.15 8.85 -10.63
CA TRP A 60 -3.80 9.11 -11.12
C TRP A 60 -3.92 9.54 -12.56
N GLU A 61 -3.78 10.85 -12.78
CA GLU A 61 -4.12 11.50 -14.05
C GLU A 61 -3.48 10.80 -15.25
N GLY A 62 -4.31 10.50 -16.26
CA GLY A 62 -3.88 9.87 -17.51
C GLY A 62 -3.65 8.35 -17.44
N LEU A 63 -3.86 7.70 -16.29
CA LEU A 63 -3.65 6.25 -16.13
C LEU A 63 -4.96 5.50 -15.87
N GLY A 64 -5.20 4.42 -16.63
CA GLY A 64 -6.43 3.62 -16.53
C GLY A 64 -6.33 2.37 -15.66
N SER A 65 -5.11 1.96 -15.30
CA SER A 65 -4.81 0.75 -14.52
C SER A 65 -3.41 0.83 -13.93
N VAL A 66 -3.15 0.14 -12.83
CA VAL A 66 -1.82 0.05 -12.19
C VAL A 66 -0.72 -0.42 -13.16
N THR A 67 -1.07 -1.21 -14.18
CA THR A 67 -0.15 -1.68 -15.23
C THR A 67 0.02 -0.70 -16.40
N SER A 68 -0.74 0.41 -16.42
CA SER A 68 -0.62 1.43 -17.47
C SER A 68 0.80 1.98 -17.49
N PRO A 69 1.47 2.06 -18.66
CA PRO A 69 2.82 2.59 -18.74
C PRO A 69 2.84 4.08 -18.36
N VAL A 70 3.92 4.52 -17.72
CA VAL A 70 4.13 5.93 -17.38
C VAL A 70 5.59 6.30 -17.62
N SER A 71 5.83 7.53 -18.06
CA SER A 71 7.20 8.03 -18.26
C SER A 71 7.96 8.08 -16.93
N GLY A 72 9.24 7.71 -16.94
CA GLY A 72 10.12 7.80 -15.76
C GLY A 72 10.01 6.65 -14.76
N LEU A 73 9.02 5.75 -14.87
CA LEU A 73 8.87 4.60 -13.98
C LEU A 73 8.93 3.29 -14.79
N LYS A 74 9.91 2.44 -14.49
CA LYS A 74 9.97 1.07 -15.03
C LYS A 74 9.06 0.17 -14.21
N LEU A 75 7.92 -0.20 -14.77
CA LEU A 75 7.00 -1.14 -14.13
C LEU A 75 7.49 -2.59 -14.27
N PRO A 76 7.18 -3.45 -13.29
CA PRO A 76 7.46 -4.88 -13.35
C PRO A 76 6.92 -5.54 -14.62
N ARG A 77 7.72 -6.45 -15.20
CA ARG A 77 7.35 -7.18 -16.42
C ARG A 77 7.42 -8.68 -16.19
N TYR A 78 6.42 -9.40 -16.67
CA TYR A 78 6.39 -10.85 -16.62
C TYR A 78 7.20 -11.45 -17.78
N GLU A 79 8.39 -11.96 -17.47
CA GLU A 79 9.39 -12.40 -18.46
C GLU A 79 9.27 -13.88 -18.81
N LYS A 80 8.95 -14.72 -17.80
CA LYS A 80 8.90 -16.17 -17.96
C LYS A 80 7.66 -16.73 -17.27
N SER A 81 6.95 -17.61 -17.98
CA SER A 81 5.73 -18.24 -17.49
C SER A 81 5.95 -19.17 -16.29
N MET A 82 4.99 -19.14 -15.36
CA MET A 82 4.79 -20.08 -14.25
C MET A 82 4.44 -21.50 -14.71
N GLY A 83 3.86 -21.64 -15.91
CA GLY A 83 3.19 -22.89 -16.29
C GLY A 83 2.04 -23.21 -15.32
N SER A 84 1.89 -24.49 -14.99
CA SER A 84 0.88 -24.99 -14.02
C SER A 84 1.44 -25.30 -12.64
N THR A 85 2.74 -25.11 -12.41
CA THR A 85 3.38 -25.51 -11.14
C THR A 85 3.18 -24.45 -10.06
N LEU A 86 2.67 -24.86 -8.90
CA LEU A 86 2.58 -23.99 -7.74
C LEU A 86 3.97 -23.63 -7.18
N PRO A 87 4.17 -22.40 -6.70
CA PRO A 87 5.42 -22.00 -6.09
C PRO A 87 5.65 -22.68 -4.74
N SER A 88 6.92 -22.87 -4.39
CA SER A 88 7.36 -23.30 -3.06
C SER A 88 8.08 -22.18 -2.29
N ALA A 89 8.58 -21.16 -2.99
CA ALA A 89 9.29 -20.02 -2.41
C ALA A 89 9.28 -18.82 -3.37
N VAL A 90 9.53 -17.64 -2.79
CA VAL A 90 9.89 -16.41 -3.50
C VAL A 90 11.40 -16.25 -3.44
N ASP A 91 12.06 -16.17 -4.60
CA ASP A 91 13.48 -15.87 -4.72
C ASP A 91 13.67 -14.48 -5.34
N TYR A 92 14.71 -13.76 -4.94
CA TYR A 92 14.98 -12.41 -5.42
C TYR A 92 16.47 -12.21 -5.67
N ASP A 93 16.78 -11.77 -6.88
CA ASP A 93 18.12 -11.35 -7.30
C ASP A 93 18.12 -9.82 -7.38
N GLU A 94 18.67 -9.21 -6.34
CA GLU A 94 18.74 -7.76 -6.16
C GLU A 94 19.59 -7.08 -7.24
N ALA A 95 20.71 -7.71 -7.64
CA ALA A 95 21.62 -7.16 -8.63
C ALA A 95 20.97 -7.10 -10.02
N ALA A 96 20.12 -8.08 -10.35
CA ALA A 96 19.41 -8.14 -11.61
C ALA A 96 18.00 -7.51 -11.57
N TYR A 97 17.51 -7.10 -10.39
CA TYR A 97 16.11 -6.69 -10.16
C TYR A 97 15.10 -7.74 -10.65
N LEU A 98 15.41 -9.02 -10.39
CA LEU A 98 14.60 -10.16 -10.81
C LEU A 98 13.95 -10.82 -9.61
N LEU A 99 12.62 -10.89 -9.64
CA LEU A 99 11.82 -11.67 -8.70
C LEU A 99 11.37 -12.97 -9.34
N ARG A 100 11.61 -14.09 -8.65
CA ARG A 100 11.22 -15.42 -9.08
C ARG A 100 10.20 -15.97 -8.12
N LEU A 101 9.06 -16.38 -8.65
CA LEU A 101 8.04 -17.12 -7.91
C LEU A 101 7.97 -18.48 -8.58
N GLY A 102 8.42 -19.56 -7.92
CA GLY A 102 8.52 -20.87 -8.58
C GLY A 102 9.27 -20.81 -9.93
N ALA A 103 8.61 -21.18 -11.03
CA ALA A 103 9.18 -21.13 -12.38
C ALA A 103 9.06 -19.77 -13.08
N GLY A 104 8.20 -18.89 -12.58
CA GLY A 104 7.91 -17.58 -13.16
C GLY A 104 8.94 -16.54 -12.79
N VAL A 105 9.15 -15.58 -13.69
CA VAL A 105 10.17 -14.53 -13.52
C VAL A 105 9.56 -13.17 -13.83
N TRP A 106 9.77 -12.22 -12.94
CA TRP A 106 9.42 -10.81 -13.10
C TRP A 106 10.67 -9.94 -13.05
N SER A 107 10.85 -9.07 -14.05
CA SER A 107 11.93 -8.09 -14.08
C SER A 107 11.47 -6.72 -13.58
N HIS A 108 12.43 -5.83 -13.33
CA HIS A 108 12.20 -4.45 -12.86
C HIS A 108 11.56 -4.36 -11.47
N VAL A 109 11.73 -5.38 -10.63
CA VAL A 109 11.28 -5.34 -9.24
C VAL A 109 12.38 -4.71 -8.40
N ALA A 110 12.19 -3.46 -7.97
CA ALA A 110 13.13 -2.74 -7.13
C ALA A 110 13.23 -3.36 -5.72
N PRO A 111 14.36 -3.20 -4.99
CA PRO A 111 14.54 -3.77 -3.65
C PRO A 111 13.48 -3.26 -2.67
N GLN A 112 13.09 -1.99 -2.78
CA GLN A 112 12.02 -1.38 -1.99
C GLN A 112 10.66 -2.05 -2.24
N VAL A 113 10.38 -2.45 -3.48
CA VAL A 113 9.15 -3.20 -3.84
C VAL A 113 9.20 -4.60 -3.27
N ARG A 114 10.34 -5.31 -3.40
CA ARG A 114 10.54 -6.63 -2.80
C ARG A 114 10.37 -6.60 -1.29
N GLY A 115 10.90 -5.56 -0.65
CA GLY A 115 10.90 -5.34 0.80
C GLY A 115 9.62 -4.68 1.33
N TYR A 116 8.59 -4.47 0.51
CA TYR A 116 7.41 -3.73 0.92
C TYR A 116 6.63 -4.47 2.02
N MET A 117 6.41 -3.78 3.14
CA MET A 117 5.79 -4.34 4.35
C MET A 117 4.53 -3.57 4.77
N VAL A 118 3.54 -4.31 5.26
CA VAL A 118 2.35 -3.76 5.94
C VAL A 118 2.17 -4.50 7.25
N GLY A 119 2.16 -3.78 8.38
CA GLY A 119 1.97 -4.38 9.70
C GLY A 119 3.01 -5.45 10.04
N GLY A 120 4.27 -5.28 9.61
CA GLY A 120 5.35 -6.24 9.81
C GLY A 120 5.29 -7.47 8.91
N THR A 121 4.35 -7.53 7.96
CA THR A 121 4.22 -8.62 6.99
C THR A 121 4.71 -8.17 5.63
N ASN A 122 5.61 -8.96 5.00
CA ASN A 122 5.99 -8.72 3.62
C ASN A 122 4.83 -9.06 2.68
N VAL A 123 4.40 -8.09 1.87
CA VAL A 123 3.18 -8.22 1.05
C VAL A 123 3.35 -9.28 -0.05
N ILE A 124 4.53 -9.36 -0.66
CA ILE A 124 4.80 -10.31 -1.74
C ILE A 124 4.85 -11.74 -1.19
N ASP A 125 5.54 -11.94 -0.08
CA ASP A 125 5.63 -13.26 0.56
C ASP A 125 4.24 -13.73 1.02
N ALA A 126 3.47 -12.87 1.70
CA ALA A 126 2.11 -13.21 2.12
C ALA A 126 1.17 -13.52 0.96
N TRP A 127 1.29 -12.80 -0.16
CA TRP A 127 0.49 -13.08 -1.36
C TRP A 127 0.86 -14.43 -1.99
N ALA A 128 2.16 -14.73 -2.07
CA ALA A 128 2.71 -15.96 -2.63
C ALA A 128 2.37 -17.18 -1.76
N ASP A 129 2.48 -17.06 -0.44
CA ASP A 129 2.24 -18.15 0.52
C ASP A 129 0.81 -18.69 0.39
N LYS A 130 -0.18 -17.80 0.21
CA LYS A 130 -1.58 -18.20 0.01
C LYS A 130 -1.85 -18.95 -1.29
N ARG A 131 -0.90 -18.94 -2.22
CA ARG A 131 -0.96 -19.58 -3.54
C ARG A 131 0.17 -20.59 -3.75
N SER A 132 0.74 -21.12 -2.65
CA SER A 132 1.87 -22.06 -2.68
C SER A 132 1.42 -23.53 -2.54
N ILE A 133 2.34 -24.47 -2.78
CA ILE A 133 2.09 -25.92 -2.59
C ILE A 133 1.67 -26.25 -1.14
N ARG A 134 2.14 -25.48 -0.16
CA ARG A 134 1.82 -25.65 1.25
C ARG A 134 1.47 -24.30 1.87
N PRO A 135 0.24 -23.82 1.68
CA PRO A 135 -0.15 -22.52 2.21
C PRO A 135 -0.04 -22.49 3.73
N ASP A 136 0.56 -21.43 4.26
CA ASP A 136 0.66 -21.22 5.70
C ASP A 136 -0.66 -20.70 6.29
N GLY A 137 -0.92 -21.08 7.54
CA GLY A 137 -2.14 -20.74 8.26
C GLY A 137 -2.69 -21.88 9.11
N LYS A 138 -3.44 -21.51 10.14
CA LYS A 138 -4.15 -22.48 10.98
C LYS A 138 -5.26 -23.14 10.17
N LYS A 139 -5.25 -24.46 10.11
CA LYS A 139 -6.36 -25.26 9.57
C LYS A 139 -7.38 -25.44 10.67
N THR A 140 -8.44 -24.64 10.61
CA THR A 140 -9.50 -24.54 11.62
C THR A 140 -10.82 -25.14 11.14
N SER A 141 -10.98 -25.33 9.83
CA SER A 141 -12.17 -25.92 9.22
C SER A 141 -11.81 -26.84 8.03
N PRO A 142 -12.71 -27.74 7.61
CA PRO A 142 -12.54 -28.54 6.40
C PRO A 142 -12.30 -27.72 5.13
N LEU A 143 -12.79 -26.48 5.05
CA LEU A 143 -12.57 -25.59 3.91
C LEU A 143 -11.10 -25.18 3.77
N ASP A 144 -10.33 -25.13 4.88
CA ASP A 144 -8.91 -24.75 4.87
C ASP A 144 -8.02 -25.83 4.20
N HIS A 145 -8.59 -26.99 3.88
CA HIS A 145 -7.93 -28.06 3.14
C HIS A 145 -8.19 -27.98 1.64
N ILE A 146 -9.13 -27.14 1.19
CA ILE A 146 -9.41 -26.90 -0.22
C ILE A 146 -8.37 -25.89 -0.70
N VAL A 147 -7.29 -26.39 -1.27
CA VAL A 147 -6.23 -25.58 -1.86
C VAL A 147 -6.16 -25.89 -3.36
N PRO A 148 -5.80 -24.91 -4.19
CA PRO A 148 -5.53 -25.15 -5.60
C PRO A 148 -4.43 -26.20 -5.78
N GLU A 149 -4.54 -27.02 -6.82
CA GLU A 149 -3.53 -28.05 -7.16
C GLU A 149 -2.54 -27.56 -8.22
N GLU A 150 -2.94 -26.57 -9.01
CA GLU A 150 -2.16 -26.00 -10.10
C GLU A 150 -2.19 -24.47 -10.07
N TRP A 151 -1.18 -23.86 -10.68
CA TRP A 151 -1.10 -22.43 -10.86
C TRP A 151 -2.17 -21.95 -11.84
N GLU A 152 -3.07 -21.09 -11.39
CA GLU A 152 -4.10 -20.52 -12.25
C GLU A 152 -3.51 -19.45 -13.17
N THR A 153 -3.88 -19.49 -14.45
CA THR A 153 -3.39 -18.54 -15.46
C THR A 153 -3.58 -17.08 -15.04
N GLY A 154 -4.71 -16.76 -14.40
CA GLY A 154 -5.05 -15.41 -13.92
C GLY A 154 -4.11 -14.87 -12.84
N TRP A 155 -3.53 -15.73 -11.99
CA TRP A 155 -2.70 -15.28 -10.89
C TRP A 155 -1.40 -14.62 -11.33
N SER A 156 -0.85 -14.99 -12.49
CA SER A 156 0.33 -14.30 -13.03
C SER A 156 0.02 -12.84 -13.34
N MET A 157 -1.21 -12.56 -13.80
CA MET A 157 -1.69 -11.22 -14.08
C MET A 157 -1.97 -10.47 -12.78
N GLU A 158 -2.68 -11.09 -11.83
CA GLU A 158 -2.91 -10.50 -10.48
C GLU A 158 -1.60 -10.16 -9.78
N PHE A 159 -0.59 -11.03 -9.87
CA PHE A 159 0.72 -10.79 -9.28
C PHE A 159 1.45 -9.63 -9.97
N THR A 160 1.35 -9.55 -11.30
CA THR A 160 1.92 -8.43 -12.07
C THR A 160 1.25 -7.12 -11.67
N GLU A 161 -0.07 -7.11 -11.49
CA GLU A 161 -0.84 -5.95 -11.03
C GLU A 161 -0.43 -5.54 -9.60
N LEU A 162 -0.27 -6.50 -8.69
CA LEU A 162 0.24 -6.25 -7.34
C LEU A 162 1.61 -5.59 -7.38
N LEU A 163 2.58 -6.18 -8.10
CA LEU A 163 3.94 -5.64 -8.20
C LEU A 163 3.92 -4.24 -8.83
N CYS A 164 3.08 -3.98 -9.83
CA CYS A 164 2.89 -2.65 -10.40
C CYS A 164 2.31 -1.67 -9.38
N ALA A 165 1.31 -2.07 -8.59
CA ALA A 165 0.71 -1.24 -7.55
C ALA A 165 1.74 -0.88 -6.47
N LEU A 166 2.52 -1.84 -6.00
CA LEU A 166 3.59 -1.62 -5.02
C LEU A 166 4.69 -0.71 -5.57
N THR A 167 5.11 -0.91 -6.83
CA THR A 167 6.10 -0.05 -7.50
C THR A 167 5.63 1.40 -7.55
N ARG A 168 4.34 1.62 -7.79
CA ARG A 168 3.74 2.95 -7.79
C ARG A 168 3.66 3.56 -6.40
N LEU A 169 3.29 2.79 -5.39
CA LEU A 169 3.30 3.27 -4.00
C LEU A 169 4.71 3.70 -3.59
N VAL A 170 5.71 2.85 -3.83
CA VAL A 170 7.13 3.17 -3.58
C VAL A 170 7.55 4.46 -4.29
N SER A 171 7.08 4.68 -5.53
CA SER A 171 7.42 5.90 -6.27
C SER A 171 6.87 7.20 -5.66
N LEU A 172 5.88 7.11 -4.76
CA LEU A 172 5.30 8.27 -4.07
C LEU A 172 5.99 8.58 -2.74
N GLU A 173 6.76 7.64 -2.17
CA GLU A 173 7.21 7.70 -0.77
C GLU A 173 8.04 8.94 -0.46
N ALA A 174 9.00 9.29 -1.33
CA ALA A 174 9.85 10.47 -1.14
C ALA A 174 9.02 11.77 -1.15
N GLU A 175 8.03 11.87 -2.04
CA GLU A 175 7.18 13.06 -2.11
C GLU A 175 6.23 13.17 -0.90
N GLN A 176 5.78 12.03 -0.38
CA GLN A 176 4.99 11.97 0.85
C GLN A 176 5.83 12.32 2.09
N GLU A 177 7.10 11.89 2.13
CA GLU A 177 8.04 12.24 3.20
C GLU A 177 8.32 13.75 3.24
N ASP A 178 8.65 14.35 2.09
CA ASP A 178 8.83 15.81 1.96
C ASP A 178 7.56 16.57 2.39
N LEU A 179 6.40 16.06 2.00
CA LEU A 179 5.12 16.64 2.40
C LEU A 179 4.90 16.55 3.92
N LEU A 180 5.17 15.39 4.53
CA LEU A 180 5.01 15.20 5.96
C LEU A 180 5.91 16.17 6.74
N ALA A 181 7.18 16.27 6.35
CA ALA A 181 8.11 17.22 6.96
C ALA A 181 7.59 18.66 6.88
N ALA A 182 7.17 19.10 5.69
CA ALA A 182 6.61 20.45 5.51
C ALA A 182 5.32 20.68 6.32
N VAL A 183 4.47 19.66 6.47
CA VAL A 183 3.26 19.75 7.31
C VAL A 183 3.62 19.92 8.78
N LEU A 184 4.64 19.21 9.27
CA LEU A 184 5.07 19.27 10.66
C LEU A 184 5.80 20.56 11.02
N GLU A 185 6.51 21.17 10.07
CA GLU A 185 7.12 22.49 10.23
C GLU A 185 6.10 23.64 10.14
N GLY A 186 4.98 23.41 9.46
CA GLY A 186 3.92 24.39 9.23
C GLY A 186 2.92 24.51 10.39
N PRO A 187 2.01 25.49 10.32
CA PRO A 187 0.94 25.64 11.30
C PRO A 187 -0.03 24.45 11.23
N LEU A 188 -0.28 23.81 12.36
CA LEU A 188 -1.23 22.70 12.51
C LEU A 188 -2.54 23.17 13.14
N LEU A 189 -3.66 22.62 12.66
CA LEU A 189 -4.98 22.82 13.26
C LEU A 189 -5.10 21.99 14.54
N SER A 190 -5.24 22.69 15.67
CA SER A 190 -5.51 22.05 16.95
C SER A 190 -6.95 21.53 17.04
N ARG A 191 -7.20 20.66 18.03
CA ARG A 191 -8.56 20.24 18.39
C ARG A 191 -9.49 21.44 18.64
N ASP A 192 -8.99 22.49 19.26
CA ASP A 192 -9.79 23.68 19.58
C ASP A 192 -10.11 24.49 18.32
N ASN A 193 -9.16 24.63 17.39
CA ASN A 193 -9.42 25.27 16.10
C ASN A 193 -10.52 24.53 15.33
N LEU A 194 -10.43 23.20 15.27
CA LEU A 194 -11.43 22.37 14.60
C LEU A 194 -12.79 22.40 15.29
N SER A 195 -12.82 22.40 16.62
CA SER A 195 -14.07 22.51 17.40
C SER A 195 -14.73 23.88 17.18
N GLY A 196 -13.94 24.95 17.17
CA GLY A 196 -14.41 26.30 16.81
C GLY A 196 -14.95 26.39 15.39
N GLY A 197 -14.43 25.56 14.47
CA GLY A 197 -14.93 25.39 13.10
C GLY A 197 -16.16 24.47 12.97
N GLY A 198 -16.70 23.94 14.08
CA GLY A 198 -17.91 23.12 14.09
C GLY A 198 -17.68 21.60 14.07
N VAL A 199 -16.44 21.12 14.22
CA VAL A 199 -16.18 19.68 14.35
C VAL A 199 -16.68 19.16 15.70
N ALA A 200 -17.57 18.17 15.65
CA ALA A 200 -18.04 17.46 16.84
C ALA A 200 -17.19 16.19 17.07
N TRP A 201 -16.65 16.05 18.28
CA TRP A 201 -15.83 14.89 18.64
C TRP A 201 -16.68 13.81 19.32
N PRO A 202 -16.38 12.52 19.09
CA PRO A 202 -16.99 11.46 19.88
C PRO A 202 -16.63 11.62 21.37
N PRO A 203 -17.52 11.24 22.29
CA PRO A 203 -17.19 11.21 23.71
C PRO A 203 -16.01 10.27 23.95
N PRO A 204 -15.17 10.57 24.95
CA PRO A 204 -13.99 9.76 25.26
C PRO A 204 -14.39 8.31 25.55
N ASN A 205 -13.60 7.35 25.05
CA ASN A 205 -13.74 5.91 25.27
C ASN A 205 -15.07 5.27 24.79
N ARG A 206 -15.75 5.86 23.80
CA ARG A 206 -16.94 5.26 23.21
C ARG A 206 -16.87 5.28 21.68
N SER A 207 -16.97 4.10 21.06
CA SER A 207 -17.21 4.01 19.62
C SER A 207 -18.60 4.58 19.32
N VAL A 208 -18.64 5.65 18.54
CA VAL A 208 -19.90 6.23 18.05
C VAL A 208 -20.16 5.67 16.65
N LYS A 209 -21.40 5.26 16.36
CA LYS A 209 -21.79 4.91 14.99
C LYS A 209 -21.49 6.09 14.05
N PRO A 210 -21.03 5.85 12.81
CA PRO A 210 -20.92 6.90 11.81
C PRO A 210 -22.26 7.65 11.70
N SER A 211 -22.20 8.97 11.60
CA SER A 211 -23.40 9.77 11.34
C SER A 211 -23.93 9.45 9.94
N GLY A 212 -25.07 8.76 9.86
CA GLY A 212 -25.81 8.52 8.61
C GLY A 212 -25.54 7.19 7.91
N ALA A 213 -25.84 6.07 8.59
CA ALA A 213 -26.15 4.80 7.93
C ALA A 213 -27.65 4.52 8.02
#